data_AF-A0A9P5YHV6-F1
#
_entry.id   AF-A0A9P5YHV6-F1
#
_cell.length_a   1.000
_cell.length_b   1.000
_cell.length_c   1.000
_cell.angle_alpha   90.00
_cell.angle_beta   90.00
_cell.angle_gamma   90.00
#
_symmetry.space_group_name_H-M   'P 1'
#
loop_
_entity.id
_entity.type
_entity.pdbx_description
1 polymer ?
#
loop_
_entity_poly.entity_id
_entity_poly.type
_entity_poly.pdbx_seq_one_letter_code
_entity_poly.pdbx_strand_id
1 'polypeptide(L)'
;MAKRIITEQICEVESQTIVFEQWHASLHGFSSDLRRHTGRSVGFDRRIASHFSDIVNVDGSLSTHDLGFSGHDIGHETVVVGGHNWVDAISPVTVEDAYSASRSAYHSLHPELL
;
A
#
# COMPACT_ATOMS: atom_id res chain seq x y z
N MET A 1 0.06 -2.02 9.73
CA MET A 1 -1.31 -2.57 9.76
C MET A 1 -1.39 -3.98 9.17
N ALA A 2 -0.95 -4.20 7.93
CA ALA A 2 -1.03 -5.52 7.26
C ALA A 2 -0.50 -6.69 8.12
N LYS A 3 0.70 -6.58 8.69
CA LYS A 3 1.27 -7.59 9.60
C LYS A 3 0.29 -8.01 10.70
N ARG A 4 -0.30 -7.01 11.37
CA ARG A 4 -1.22 -7.20 12.48
C ARG A 4 -2.52 -7.88 12.06
N ILE A 5 -3.12 -7.41 10.96
CA ILE A 5 -4.34 -8.01 10.40
C ILE A 5 -4.07 -9.48 10.04
N ILE A 6 -2.99 -9.76 9.32
CA ILE A 6 -2.64 -11.11 8.89
C ILE A 6 -2.43 -12.04 10.10
N THR A 7 -1.66 -11.60 11.11
CA THR A 7 -1.33 -12.45 12.26
C THR A 7 -2.48 -12.64 13.25
N GLU A 8 -3.42 -11.70 13.34
CA GLU A 8 -4.56 -11.78 14.28
C GLU A 8 -5.81 -12.40 13.66
N GLN A 9 -5.99 -12.30 12.34
CA GLN A 9 -7.23 -12.74 11.66
C GLN A 9 -7.12 -14.12 11.00
N ILE A 10 -5.90 -14.64 10.79
CA ILE A 10 -5.67 -15.93 10.14
C ILE A 10 -5.05 -16.88 11.15
N CYS A 11 -5.68 -18.03 11.39
CA CYS A 11 -5.25 -18.97 12.44
C CYS A 11 -4.05 -19.84 12.04
N GLU A 12 -3.83 -20.06 10.74
CA GLU A 12 -2.79 -20.96 10.23
C GLU A 12 -1.59 -20.18 9.69
N VAL A 13 -0.38 -20.55 10.12
CA VAL A 13 0.86 -19.85 9.76
C VAL A 13 1.20 -20.01 8.28
N GLU A 14 0.84 -21.13 7.67
CA GLU A 14 0.97 -21.39 6.24
C GLU A 14 0.08 -20.44 5.44
N SER A 15 -1.18 -20.28 5.88
CA SER A 15 -2.14 -19.35 5.28
C SER A 15 -1.69 -17.89 5.46
N GLN A 16 -1.18 -17.52 6.65
CA GLN A 16 -0.58 -16.20 6.88
C GLN A 16 0.58 -15.93 5.90
N THR A 17 1.45 -16.91 5.70
CA THR A 17 2.61 -16.81 4.80
C THR A 17 2.16 -16.57 3.36
N ILE A 18 1.19 -17.36 2.88
CA ILE A 18 0.65 -17.20 1.51
C ILE A 18 0.03 -15.82 1.32
N VAL A 19 -0.80 -15.37 2.27
CA VAL A 19 -1.46 -14.06 2.18
C VAL A 19 -0.45 -12.92 2.25
N PHE A 20 0.56 -13.02 3.12
CA PHE A 20 1.61 -12.02 3.22
C PHE A 20 2.43 -11.92 1.92
N GLU A 21 2.84 -13.04 1.34
CA GLU A 21 3.63 -13.04 0.10
C GLU A 21 2.81 -12.53 -1.09
N GLN A 22 1.51 -12.86 -1.17
CA GLN A 22 0.63 -12.29 -2.21
C GLN A 22 0.46 -10.77 -2.05
N TRP A 23 0.24 -10.30 -0.81
CA TRP A 23 0.17 -8.87 -0.53
C TRP A 23 1.50 -8.18 -0.88
N HIS A 24 2.63 -8.75 -0.48
CA HIS A 24 3.96 -8.22 -0.77
C HIS A 24 4.25 -8.15 -2.27
N ALA A 25 3.93 -9.21 -3.02
CA ALA A 25 4.05 -9.22 -4.48
C ALA A 25 3.21 -8.12 -5.15
N SER A 26 1.99 -7.85 -4.64
CA SER A 26 1.13 -6.78 -5.15
C SER A 26 1.76 -5.38 -5.02
N LEU A 27 2.57 -5.15 -3.97
CA LEU A 27 3.27 -3.88 -3.76
C LEU A 27 4.43 -3.67 -4.74
N HIS A 28 4.99 -4.74 -5.32
CA HIS A 28 6.04 -4.61 -6.31
C HIS A 28 5.54 -3.87 -7.57
N GLY A 29 4.35 -4.24 -8.06
CA GLY A 29 3.70 -3.53 -9.17
C GLY A 29 3.38 -2.08 -8.81
N PHE A 30 2.85 -1.87 -7.60
CA PHE A 30 2.53 -0.54 -7.09
C PHE A 30 3.73 0.41 -7.03
N SER A 31 4.91 -0.08 -6.66
CA SER A 31 6.16 0.72 -6.67
C SER A 31 6.49 1.25 -8.07
N SER A 32 6.22 0.49 -9.12
CA SER A 32 6.42 0.93 -10.50
C SER A 32 5.36 1.94 -10.94
N ASP A 33 4.12 1.77 -10.48
CA ASP A 33 3.01 2.69 -10.75
C ASP A 33 3.21 4.05 -10.04
N LEU A 34 3.75 4.07 -8.81
CA LEU A 34 4.09 5.31 -8.09
C LEU A 34 5.10 6.17 -8.85
N ARG A 35 6.05 5.53 -9.54
CA ARG A 35 7.05 6.20 -10.39
C ARG A 35 6.52 6.51 -11.80
N ARG A 36 5.26 6.14 -12.08
CA ARG A 36 4.59 6.25 -13.39
C ARG A 36 5.33 5.56 -14.54
N HIS A 37 6.13 4.52 -14.27
CA HIS A 37 6.88 3.78 -15.30
C HIS A 37 5.98 2.87 -16.16
N THR A 38 4.82 2.48 -15.65
CA THR A 38 3.85 1.61 -16.33
C THR A 38 2.85 2.38 -17.20
N GLY A 39 2.91 3.71 -17.19
CA GLY A 39 1.88 4.59 -17.76
C GLY A 39 0.57 4.64 -16.96
N ARG A 40 0.48 3.90 -15.84
CA ARG A 40 -0.67 3.93 -14.94
C ARG A 40 -0.54 5.08 -13.96
N SER A 41 -1.67 5.65 -13.56
CA SER A 41 -1.74 6.63 -12.47
C SER A 41 -2.27 5.95 -11.21
N VAL A 42 -1.61 6.21 -10.09
CA VAL A 42 -2.02 5.68 -8.79
C VAL A 42 -3.23 6.46 -8.27
N GLY A 43 -4.22 5.72 -7.76
CA GLY A 43 -5.39 6.29 -7.09
C GLY A 43 -5.82 5.43 -5.91
N PHE A 44 -6.79 5.95 -5.16
CA PHE A 44 -7.44 5.23 -4.06
C PHE A 44 -8.93 5.50 -4.08
N ASP A 45 -9.74 4.52 -3.67
CA ASP A 45 -11.16 4.75 -3.47
C ASP A 45 -11.38 5.57 -2.19
N ARG A 46 -11.90 6.79 -2.34
CA ARG A 46 -12.01 7.72 -1.21
C ARG A 46 -13.02 7.26 -0.15
N ARG A 47 -14.07 6.53 -0.54
CA ARG A 47 -15.12 6.06 0.38
C ARG A 47 -14.61 4.88 1.19
N ILE A 48 -13.91 3.95 0.56
CA ILE A 48 -13.27 2.85 1.29
C ILE A 48 -12.17 3.40 2.20
N ALA A 49 -11.33 4.32 1.71
CA ALA A 49 -10.24 4.91 2.49
C ALA A 49 -10.72 5.71 3.71
N SER A 50 -11.94 6.27 3.69
CA SER A 50 -12.47 6.98 4.86
C SER A 50 -12.70 6.11 6.09
N HIS A 51 -12.79 4.79 5.92
CA HIS A 51 -12.94 3.84 7.04
C HIS A 51 -11.60 3.49 7.73
N PHE A 52 -10.48 4.12 7.36
CA PHE A 52 -9.18 3.78 7.94
C PHE A 52 -9.15 3.87 9.47
N SER A 53 -9.83 4.86 10.06
CA SER A 53 -9.97 5.01 11.52
C SER A 53 -10.80 3.90 12.16
N ASP A 54 -11.68 3.26 11.39
CA ASP A 54 -12.66 2.30 11.90
C ASP A 54 -12.09 0.87 11.97
N ILE A 55 -10.90 0.66 11.42
CA ILE A 55 -10.20 -0.64 11.41
C ILE A 55 -9.68 -1.00 12.81
N VAL A 56 -9.37 0.00 13.64
CA VAL A 56 -8.80 -0.19 14.98
C VAL A 56 -9.67 0.53 15.99
N ASN A 57 -10.18 -0.21 16.98
CA ASN A 57 -10.95 0.33 18.08
C ASN A 57 -10.10 1.23 18.99
N VAL A 58 -10.74 2.04 19.83
CA VAL A 58 -10.05 2.94 20.79
C VAL A 58 -9.16 2.19 21.78
N ASP A 59 -9.52 0.95 22.12
CA ASP A 59 -8.72 0.07 22.98
C ASP A 59 -7.51 -0.56 22.25
N GLY A 60 -7.34 -0.22 20.98
CA GLY A 60 -6.30 -0.72 20.12
C GLY A 60 -6.63 -2.06 19.47
N SER A 61 -7.73 -2.75 19.76
CA SER A 61 -8.11 -4.02 19.10
C SER A 61 -8.55 -3.82 17.64
N LEU A 62 -8.50 -4.87 16.82
CA LEU A 62 -9.05 -4.83 15.46
C LEU A 62 -10.59 -4.81 15.52
N SER A 63 -11.20 -3.97 14.69
CA SER A 63 -12.65 -3.94 14.53
C SER A 63 -13.14 -5.12 13.70
N THR A 64 -14.23 -5.76 14.14
CA THR A 64 -14.95 -6.80 13.39
C THR A 64 -16.27 -6.29 12.82
N HIS A 65 -16.48 -4.97 12.83
CA HIS A 65 -17.70 -4.38 12.29
C HIS A 65 -17.70 -4.44 10.76
N ASP A 66 -18.88 -4.64 10.19
CA ASP A 66 -19.10 -4.43 8.76
C ASP A 66 -18.95 -2.92 8.45
N LEU A 67 -17.99 -2.60 7.59
CA LEU A 67 -17.71 -1.22 7.15
C LEU A 67 -18.69 -0.74 6.07
N GLY A 68 -19.63 -1.58 5.63
CA GLY A 68 -20.71 -1.21 4.72
C GLY A 68 -20.28 -1.08 3.25
N PHE A 69 -19.25 -1.83 2.85
CA PHE A 69 -18.82 -1.97 1.46
C PHE A 69 -18.56 -3.43 1.09
N SER A 70 -18.68 -3.72 -0.19
CA SER A 70 -18.46 -5.02 -0.81
C SER A 70 -17.39 -4.94 -1.90
N GLY A 71 -17.04 -6.09 -2.48
CA GLY A 71 -16.14 -6.11 -3.64
C GLY A 71 -16.67 -5.31 -4.85
N HIS A 72 -17.98 -5.11 -4.97
CA HIS A 72 -18.57 -4.31 -6.04
C HIS A 72 -18.34 -2.81 -5.87
N ASP A 73 -18.10 -2.35 -4.65
CA ASP A 73 -17.84 -0.93 -4.37
C ASP A 73 -16.39 -0.53 -4.69
N ILE A 74 -15.49 -1.50 -4.89
CA ILE A 74 -14.06 -1.25 -5.09
C ILE A 74 -13.85 -0.43 -6.38
N GLY A 75 -13.34 0.78 -6.19
CA GLY A 75 -12.90 1.65 -7.26
C GLY A 75 -14.01 2.55 -7.85
N HIS A 76 -15.25 2.42 -7.37
CA HIS A 76 -16.37 3.25 -7.79
C HIS A 76 -16.15 4.75 -7.50
N GLU A 77 -15.38 5.06 -6.45
CA GLU A 77 -15.03 6.42 -6.06
C GLU A 77 -13.52 6.66 -6.07
N THR A 78 -12.83 6.07 -7.06
CA THR A 78 -11.38 6.24 -7.23
C THR A 78 -11.00 7.70 -7.48
N VAL A 79 -10.13 8.23 -6.63
CA VAL A 79 -9.45 9.51 -6.82
C VAL A 79 -8.03 9.23 -7.29
N VAL A 80 -7.68 9.72 -8.47
CA VAL A 80 -6.31 9.65 -9.00
C VAL A 80 -5.47 10.75 -8.36
N VAL A 81 -4.30 10.39 -7.84
CA VAL A 81 -3.41 11.33 -7.17
C VAL A 81 -2.69 12.20 -8.22
N GLY A 82 -3.02 13.48 -8.22
CA GLY A 82 -2.41 14.52 -9.05
C GLY A 82 -2.25 15.85 -8.29
N GLY A 83 -1.90 16.92 -8.99
CA GLY A 83 -1.80 18.27 -8.40
C GLY A 83 -0.58 18.41 -7.50
N HIS A 84 -0.77 18.85 -6.25
CA HIS A 84 0.36 19.11 -5.34
C HIS A 84 1.23 17.88 -5.04
N ASN A 85 0.67 16.68 -5.16
CA ASN A 85 1.39 15.41 -4.95
C ASN A 85 2.13 14.92 -6.19
N TRP A 86 1.81 15.44 -7.38
CA TRP A 86 2.50 15.11 -8.61
C TRP A 86 2.47 16.29 -9.60
N VAL A 87 3.65 16.81 -9.89
CA VAL A 87 3.88 17.88 -10.87
C VAL A 87 4.67 17.29 -12.03
N ASP A 88 4.04 17.17 -13.20
CA ASP A 88 4.61 16.45 -14.36
C ASP A 88 6.00 16.93 -14.78
N ALA A 89 6.33 18.21 -14.54
CA ALA A 89 7.63 18.78 -14.89
C ALA A 89 8.79 18.36 -13.97
N ILE A 90 8.52 18.00 -12.71
CA ILE A 90 9.58 17.77 -11.69
C ILE A 90 9.45 16.44 -10.95
N SER A 91 8.22 15.93 -10.79
CA SER A 91 7.96 14.68 -10.07
C SER A 91 8.66 13.46 -10.67
N PRO A 92 8.78 13.29 -12.01
CA PRO A 92 9.50 12.14 -12.55
C PRO A 92 10.92 12.00 -12.01
N VAL A 93 11.71 13.08 -12.02
CA VAL A 93 13.10 13.08 -11.54
C VAL A 93 13.16 12.94 -10.02
N THR A 94 12.41 13.78 -9.30
CA THR A 94 12.47 13.81 -7.83
C THR A 94 11.97 12.52 -7.17
N VAL A 95 11.03 11.81 -7.79
CA VAL A 95 10.54 10.51 -7.31
C VAL A 95 11.58 9.40 -7.57
N GLU A 96 12.27 9.41 -8.72
CA GLU A 96 13.34 8.44 -9.01
C GLU A 96 14.57 8.65 -8.10
N ASP A 97 14.92 9.90 -7.80
CA ASP A 97 15.96 10.24 -6.84
C ASP A 97 15.62 9.70 -5.44
N ALA A 98 14.38 9.91 -4.98
CA ALA A 98 13.90 9.38 -3.70
C ALA A 98 13.92 7.84 -3.66
N TYR A 99 13.51 7.18 -4.76
CA TYR A 99 13.58 5.73 -4.89
C TYR A 99 15.02 5.22 -4.79
N SER A 100 15.95 5.85 -5.51
CA SER A 100 17.37 5.50 -5.52
C SER A 100 18.00 5.66 -4.14
N ALA A 101 17.75 6.80 -3.47
CA ALA A 101 18.22 7.07 -2.12
C ALA A 101 17.70 6.02 -1.11
N SER A 102 16.43 5.65 -1.20
CA SER A 102 15.81 4.61 -0.36
C SER A 102 16.47 3.24 -0.57
N ARG A 103 16.71 2.84 -1.82
CA ARG A 103 17.40 1.57 -2.14
C ARG A 103 18.84 1.56 -1.65
N SER A 104 19.58 2.66 -1.83
CA SER A 104 20.94 2.79 -1.30
C SER A 104 20.98 2.67 0.22
N ALA A 105 20.05 3.32 0.92
CA ALA A 105 19.93 3.21 2.38
C ALA A 105 19.56 1.79 2.85
N TYR A 106 18.71 1.09 2.10
CA TYR A 106 18.39 -0.31 2.40
C TYR A 106 19.62 -1.22 2.26
N HIS A 107 20.35 -1.09 1.15
CA HIS A 107 21.54 -1.90 0.87
C HIS A 107 22.70 -1.60 1.81
N SER A 108 22.87 -0.36 2.27
CA SER A 108 23.92 -0.02 3.25
C SER A 108 23.68 -0.65 4.61
N LEU A 109 22.42 -0.92 4.98
CA LEU A 109 22.04 -1.61 6.20
C LEU A 109 22.08 -3.15 6.06
N HIS A 110 22.10 -3.68 4.84
CA HIS A 110 22.08 -5.12 4.54
C HIS A 110 23.12 -5.48 3.47
N PRO A 111 24.42 -5.27 3.74
CA PRO A 111 25.49 -5.54 2.78
C PRO A 111 25.59 -7.03 2.40
N GLU A 112 25.03 -7.93 3.21
CA GLU A 112 24.96 -9.37 2.97
C GLU A 112 23.96 -9.81 1.89
N LEU A 113 23.09 -8.91 1.43
CA LEU A 113 22.08 -9.18 0.40
C LEU A 113 22.47 -8.62 -0.99
N LEU A 114 23.71 -8.18 -1.17
CA LEU A 114 24.30 -7.76 -2.44
C LEU A 114 25.01 -8.94 -3.14
#